data_AF-A0A0V0W6E5-F1
#
_entry.id   AF-A0A0V0W6E5-F1
#
_cell.length_a   1.000
_cell.length_b   1.000
_cell.length_c   1.000
_cell.angle_alpha   90.00
_cell.angle_beta   90.00
_cell.angle_gamma   90.00
#
_symmetry.space_group_name_H-M   'P 1'
#
loop_
_entity.id
_entity.type
_entity.pdbx_description
1 polymer ?
#
loop_
_entity_poly.entity_id
_entity_poly.type
_entity_poly.pdbx_seq_one_letter_code
_entity_poly.pdbx_strand_id
1 'polypeptide(L)'
;MKFTAVVCIMILLKTSTAQVATCQDDGGVNTDWFFIYKPPDSLNSKIMKSGPNPTWNPSARAINEIADHAISKTMASFIAEHMNIKVLAYSDDPPNMPPQNVNSKAKGVLLIDNRETDAAAWFVHTVPKFLAYRGPYSWPASETAKGHMFLCVSFTEAHLNSVGMKTGLSL
;
A
#
# COMPACT_ATOMS: atom_id res chain seq x y z
N MET A 1 38.72 16.72 2.31
CA MET A 1 38.51 15.24 2.27
C MET A 1 37.63 14.71 3.40
N LYS A 2 37.64 15.25 4.63
CA LYS A 2 36.78 14.76 5.73
C LYS A 2 35.28 15.12 5.56
N PHE A 3 34.96 16.30 5.05
CA PHE A 3 33.56 16.74 4.86
C PHE A 3 32.78 15.90 3.84
N THR A 4 33.41 15.53 2.72
CA THR A 4 32.76 14.74 1.66
C THR A 4 32.41 13.33 2.14
N ALA A 5 33.26 12.72 2.95
CA ALA A 5 33.01 11.42 3.55
C ALA A 5 31.83 11.48 4.56
N VAL A 6 31.75 12.52 5.39
CA VAL A 6 30.64 12.72 6.34
C VAL A 6 29.30 12.90 5.61
N VAL A 7 29.28 13.69 4.53
CA VAL A 7 28.09 13.88 3.70
C VAL A 7 27.67 12.58 3.02
N CYS A 8 28.62 11.82 2.45
CA CYS A 8 28.32 10.50 1.87
C CYS A 8 27.77 9.52 2.91
N ILE A 9 28.34 9.45 4.11
CA ILE A 9 27.86 8.58 5.19
C ILE A 9 26.42 8.95 5.60
N MET A 10 26.12 10.24 5.75
CA MET A 10 24.76 10.71 6.08
C MET A 10 23.75 10.43 4.96
N ILE A 11 24.15 10.49 3.69
CA ILE A 11 23.32 10.13 2.54
C ILE A 11 23.06 8.62 2.53
N LEU A 12 24.08 7.80 2.80
CA LEU A 12 23.99 6.33 2.84
C LEU A 12 23.11 5.83 4.01
N LEU A 13 23.14 6.47 5.18
CA LEU A 13 22.25 6.14 6.29
C LEU A 13 20.77 6.44 5.99
N LYS A 14 20.47 7.50 5.21
CA LYS A 14 19.09 7.80 4.79
C LYS A 14 18.52 6.78 3.80
N THR A 15 19.37 6.06 3.07
CA THR A 15 18.95 5.08 2.06
C THR A 15 18.81 3.66 2.58
N SER A 16 19.18 3.38 3.83
CA SER A 16 19.11 2.05 4.42
C SER A 16 17.90 1.90 5.34
N THR A 17 16.71 2.24 4.85
CA THR A 17 15.47 1.85 5.52
C THR A 17 15.24 0.37 5.26
N ALA A 18 15.30 -0.46 6.31
CA ALA A 18 14.81 -1.83 6.19
C ALA A 18 13.34 -1.77 5.75
N GLN A 19 13.00 -2.45 4.65
CA GLN A 19 11.60 -2.53 4.20
C GLN A 19 10.83 -3.36 5.21
N VAL A 20 9.84 -2.77 5.89
CA VAL A 20 8.96 -3.41 6.87
C VAL A 20 7.53 -3.42 6.30
N ALA A 21 6.74 -4.47 6.57
CA ALA A 21 5.33 -4.49 6.18
C ALA A 21 4.50 -3.50 7.02
N THR A 22 4.52 -2.23 6.64
CA THR A 22 3.82 -1.14 7.33
C THR A 22 3.20 -0.20 6.30
N CYS A 23 2.06 0.40 6.62
CA CYS A 23 1.49 1.49 5.84
C CYS A 23 2.45 2.68 5.82
N GLN A 24 2.65 3.25 4.63
CA GLN A 24 3.49 4.43 4.44
C GLN A 24 2.68 5.55 3.82
N ASP A 25 2.86 6.76 4.32
CA ASP A 25 2.27 7.96 3.72
C ASP A 25 2.98 8.40 2.44
N ASP A 26 2.53 9.51 1.84
CA ASP A 26 3.11 10.05 0.60
C ASP A 26 4.61 10.37 0.72
N GLY A 27 5.08 10.70 1.93
CA GLY A 27 6.49 10.97 2.23
C GLY A 27 7.31 9.72 2.52
N GLY A 28 6.70 8.53 2.52
CA GLY A 28 7.36 7.28 2.91
C GLY A 28 7.51 7.11 4.42
N VAL A 29 6.77 7.89 5.23
CA VAL A 29 6.80 7.76 6.69
C VAL A 29 5.79 6.70 7.11
N ASN A 30 6.21 5.80 8.01
CA ASN A 30 5.36 4.77 8.57
C ASN A 30 4.18 5.39 9.33
N THR A 31 2.99 4.81 9.16
CA THR A 31 1.74 5.28 9.76
C THR A 31 0.93 4.07 10.24
N ASP A 32 0.13 4.23 11.30
CA ASP A 32 -0.71 3.14 11.82
C ASP A 32 -1.83 2.82 10.84
N TRP A 33 -2.41 3.84 10.22
CA TRP A 33 -3.40 3.68 9.17
C TRP A 33 -3.45 4.91 8.27
N PHE A 34 -3.96 4.72 7.05
CA PHE A 34 -4.42 5.81 6.20
C PHE A 34 -5.69 5.44 5.44
N PHE A 35 -6.47 6.46 5.10
CA PHE A 35 -7.54 6.43 4.12
C PHE A 35 -7.18 7.32 2.94
N ILE A 36 -7.46 6.84 1.74
CA ILE A 36 -7.37 7.63 0.51
C ILE A 36 -8.73 7.64 -0.17
N TYR A 37 -9.16 8.83 -0.57
CA TYR A 37 -10.33 9.01 -1.40
C TYR A 37 -9.92 9.66 -2.72
N LYS A 38 -10.21 8.97 -3.83
CA LYS A 38 -10.12 9.51 -5.19
C LYS A 38 -11.55 9.86 -5.63
N PRO A 39 -11.87 11.13 -5.90
CA PRO A 39 -13.18 11.49 -6.43
C PRO A 39 -13.37 11.04 -7.90
N PRO A 40 -14.63 10.93 -8.36
CA PRO A 40 -14.93 10.79 -9.79
C PRO A 40 -14.25 11.87 -10.63
N ASP A 41 -13.88 11.51 -11.86
CA ASP A 41 -13.32 12.42 -12.88
C ASP A 41 -12.04 13.19 -12.47
N SER A 42 -11.34 12.73 -11.43
CA SER A 42 -10.11 13.36 -10.93
C SER A 42 -9.06 12.32 -10.57
N LEU A 43 -7.83 12.49 -11.05
CA LEU A 43 -6.68 11.68 -10.59
C LEU A 43 -6.08 12.19 -9.28
N ASN A 44 -6.43 13.41 -8.87
CA ASN A 44 -5.99 13.97 -7.59
C ASN A 44 -6.85 13.40 -6.46
N SER A 45 -6.22 12.62 -5.60
CA SER A 45 -6.83 12.07 -4.39
C SER A 45 -6.58 12.94 -3.16
N LYS A 46 -7.28 12.59 -2.09
CA LYS A 46 -7.02 13.09 -0.74
C LYS A 46 -6.62 11.94 0.15
N ILE A 47 -5.74 12.22 1.11
CA ILE A 47 -5.28 11.29 2.14
C ILE A 47 -5.63 11.82 3.53
N MET A 48 -6.08 10.92 4.40
CA MET A 48 -6.17 11.10 5.84
C MET A 48 -5.36 9.99 6.48
N LYS A 49 -4.54 10.30 7.49
CA LYS A 49 -3.65 9.32 8.12
C LYS A 49 -3.68 9.44 9.65
N SER A 50 -3.22 8.39 10.33
CA SER A 50 -3.10 8.36 11.78
C SER A 50 -2.26 9.53 12.31
N GLY A 51 -2.71 10.13 13.40
CA GLY A 51 -2.07 11.25 14.07
C GLY A 51 -3.02 11.89 15.10
N PRO A 52 -2.58 12.93 15.84
CA PRO A 52 -3.39 13.52 16.91
C PRO A 52 -4.73 14.11 16.45
N ASN A 53 -4.78 14.68 15.25
CA ASN A 53 -5.98 15.28 14.65
C ASN A 53 -6.04 14.94 13.14
N PRO A 54 -6.49 13.72 12.76
CA PRO A 54 -6.53 13.30 11.37
C PRO A 54 -7.46 14.18 10.55
N THR A 55 -6.94 14.74 9.46
CA THR A 55 -7.70 15.58 8.52
C THR A 55 -7.42 15.13 7.10
N TRP A 56 -8.38 15.42 6.21
CA TRP A 56 -8.20 15.19 4.77
C TRP A 56 -7.25 16.24 4.20
N ASN A 57 -6.15 15.78 3.61
CA ASN A 57 -5.18 16.60 2.91
C ASN A 57 -5.09 16.14 1.45
N PRO A 58 -4.73 17.01 0.49
CA PRO A 58 -4.40 16.56 -0.85
C PRO A 58 -3.27 15.51 -0.81
N SER A 59 -3.38 14.45 -1.61
CA SER A 59 -2.25 13.54 -1.85
C SER A 59 -1.13 14.32 -2.57
N ALA A 60 0.13 13.97 -2.30
CA ALA A 60 1.27 14.68 -2.85
C ALA A 60 1.39 14.59 -4.38
N ARG A 61 0.90 13.49 -4.98
CA ARG A 61 0.86 13.23 -6.42
C ARG A 61 -0.48 12.66 -6.85
N ALA A 62 -0.74 12.66 -8.16
CA ALA A 62 -1.92 12.02 -8.70
C ALA A 62 -1.84 10.49 -8.51
N ILE A 63 -2.99 9.84 -8.32
CA ILE A 63 -3.05 8.42 -7.97
C ILE A 63 -2.48 7.48 -9.03
N ASN A 64 -2.34 7.94 -10.28
CA ASN A 64 -1.75 7.18 -11.38
C ASN A 64 -0.23 7.33 -11.48
N GLU A 65 0.40 8.13 -10.60
CA GLU A 65 1.84 8.29 -10.54
C GLU A 65 2.45 7.34 -9.49
N ILE A 66 3.60 6.74 -9.83
CA ILE A 66 4.34 5.87 -8.90
C ILE A 66 5.12 6.67 -7.85
N ALA A 67 5.54 7.90 -8.17
CA ALA A 67 6.34 8.71 -7.28
C ALA A 67 5.46 9.29 -6.16
N ASP A 68 5.99 9.27 -4.93
CA ASP A 68 5.49 10.05 -3.78
C ASP A 68 3.97 9.96 -3.56
N HIS A 69 3.43 8.75 -3.61
CA HIS A 69 2.04 8.44 -3.29
C HIS A 69 1.96 7.29 -2.28
N ALA A 70 1.18 7.43 -1.22
CA ALA A 70 1.09 6.46 -0.12
C ALA A 70 0.80 5.03 -0.59
N ILE A 71 -0.01 4.88 -1.65
CA ILE A 71 -0.31 3.56 -2.25
C ILE A 71 0.96 2.92 -2.82
N SER A 72 1.73 3.64 -3.66
CA SER A 72 2.92 3.07 -4.29
C SER A 72 4.04 2.82 -3.27
N LYS A 73 4.17 3.68 -2.26
CA LYS A 73 5.12 3.49 -1.14
C LYS A 73 4.78 2.22 -0.35
N THR A 74 3.52 2.09 0.07
CA THR A 74 3.06 0.91 0.84
C THR A 74 3.16 -0.38 0.01
N MET A 75 2.79 -0.33 -1.27
CA MET A 75 2.79 -1.48 -2.18
C MET A 75 4.15 -1.76 -2.82
N ALA A 76 5.25 -1.15 -2.36
CA ALA A 76 6.57 -1.37 -2.93
C ALA A 76 6.94 -2.87 -2.99
N SER A 77 6.71 -3.61 -1.90
CA SER A 77 6.96 -5.07 -1.81
C SER A 77 5.99 -5.94 -2.61
N PHE A 78 4.87 -5.37 -3.06
CA PHE A 78 3.91 -6.04 -3.95
C PHE A 78 4.32 -5.88 -5.43
N ILE A 79 4.91 -4.73 -5.76
CA ILE A 79 5.39 -4.35 -7.09
C ILE A 79 6.76 -4.96 -7.39
N ALA A 80 7.67 -4.91 -6.43
CA ALA A 80 9.03 -5.45 -6.52
C ALA A 80 9.28 -6.46 -5.41
N GLU A 81 10.02 -7.52 -5.74
CA GLU A 81 10.29 -8.59 -4.77
C GLU A 81 11.18 -8.12 -3.63
N HIS A 82 10.69 -8.32 -2.41
CA HIS A 82 11.46 -8.19 -1.18
C HIS A 82 11.38 -9.50 -0.41
N MET A 83 12.53 -10.17 -0.24
CA MET A 83 12.64 -11.55 0.25
C MET A 83 11.94 -11.80 1.59
N ASN A 84 11.92 -10.75 2.43
CA ASN A 84 11.41 -10.77 3.79
C ASN A 84 9.92 -10.42 3.89
N ILE A 85 9.26 -10.06 2.78
CA ILE A 85 7.84 -9.71 2.78
C ILE A 85 7.07 -10.80 2.04
N LYS A 86 6.13 -11.43 2.73
CA LYS A 86 5.14 -12.33 2.15
C LYS A 86 3.89 -11.55 1.78
N VAL A 87 3.24 -12.02 0.71
CA VAL A 87 2.13 -11.33 0.08
C VAL A 87 0.98 -12.31 -0.08
N LEU A 88 -0.20 -11.93 0.39
CA LEU A 88 -1.46 -12.52 -0.01
C LEU A 88 -2.33 -11.43 -0.65
N ALA A 89 -2.80 -11.66 -1.87
CA ALA A 89 -3.73 -10.76 -2.55
C ALA A 89 -5.04 -11.46 -2.87
N TYR A 90 -6.14 -10.71 -2.80
CA TYR A 90 -7.48 -11.19 -3.10
C TYR A 90 -8.24 -10.12 -3.90
N SER A 91 -9.03 -10.54 -4.89
CA SER A 91 -9.88 -9.66 -5.70
C SER A 91 -10.88 -10.49 -6.51
N ASP A 92 -12.09 -9.97 -6.70
CA ASP A 92 -13.08 -10.51 -7.64
C ASP A 92 -12.84 -10.09 -9.09
N ASP A 93 -12.00 -9.08 -9.34
CA ASP A 93 -11.59 -8.64 -10.68
C ASP A 93 -10.10 -8.27 -10.69
N PRO A 94 -9.18 -9.26 -10.58
CA PRO A 94 -7.74 -9.00 -10.54
C PRO A 94 -7.18 -8.58 -11.92
N PRO A 95 -6.10 -7.79 -11.97
CA PRO A 95 -5.44 -7.47 -13.23
C PRO A 95 -4.87 -8.72 -13.90
N ASN A 96 -4.88 -8.73 -15.24
CA ASN A 96 -4.31 -9.79 -16.08
C ASN A 96 -4.94 -11.18 -15.89
N MET A 97 -6.12 -11.25 -15.25
CA MET A 97 -6.87 -12.47 -15.06
C MET A 97 -8.35 -12.22 -15.41
N PRO A 98 -9.10 -13.27 -15.77
CA PRO A 98 -10.55 -13.16 -15.89
C PRO A 98 -11.20 -12.76 -14.54
N PRO A 99 -12.32 -12.03 -14.55
CA PRO A 99 -13.10 -11.79 -13.35
C PRO A 99 -13.48 -13.11 -12.67
N GLN A 100 -13.39 -13.14 -11.35
CA GLN A 100 -13.70 -14.31 -10.55
C GLN A 100 -15.21 -14.34 -10.27
N ASN A 101 -15.86 -15.47 -10.53
CA ASN A 101 -17.26 -15.66 -10.19
C ASN A 101 -17.40 -16.02 -8.69
N VAL A 102 -17.18 -15.03 -7.84
CA VAL A 102 -17.26 -15.15 -6.38
C VAL A 102 -18.30 -14.18 -5.80
N ASN A 103 -18.87 -14.57 -4.66
CA ASN A 103 -19.88 -13.77 -3.96
C ASN A 103 -19.28 -12.50 -3.34
N SER A 104 -18.03 -12.56 -2.88
CA SER A 104 -17.32 -11.41 -2.32
C SER A 104 -16.90 -10.44 -3.42
N LYS A 105 -17.06 -9.13 -3.18
CA LYS A 105 -16.54 -8.05 -4.04
C LYS A 105 -15.30 -7.36 -3.44
N ALA A 106 -14.77 -7.96 -2.38
CA ALA A 106 -13.63 -7.42 -1.63
C ALA A 106 -12.34 -7.57 -2.43
N LYS A 107 -11.48 -6.55 -2.33
CA LYS A 107 -10.17 -6.51 -2.98
C LYS A 107 -9.14 -5.98 -2.00
N GLY A 108 -7.95 -6.56 -2.01
CA GLY A 108 -6.90 -6.12 -1.11
C GLY A 108 -5.65 -6.99 -1.14
N VAL A 109 -4.68 -6.56 -0.35
CA VAL A 109 -3.36 -7.15 -0.22
C VAL A 109 -3.00 -7.17 1.27
N LEU A 110 -2.50 -8.30 1.73
CA LEU A 110 -1.88 -8.46 3.02
C LEU A 110 -0.38 -8.62 2.80
N LEU A 111 0.38 -7.69 3.38
CA LEU A 111 1.83 -7.74 3.44
C LEU A 111 2.23 -8.22 4.84
N ILE A 112 3.11 -9.20 4.90
CA ILE A 112 3.55 -9.82 6.16
C ILE A 112 5.07 -9.83 6.16
N ASP A 113 5.69 -9.18 7.13
CA ASP A 113 7.12 -9.33 7.37
C ASP A 113 7.36 -10.70 7.99
N ASN A 114 8.32 -11.49 7.48
CA ASN A 114 8.59 -12.82 8.01
C ASN A 114 9.84 -12.87 8.91
N ARG A 115 10.34 -11.69 9.30
CA ARG A 115 11.41 -11.53 10.29
C ARG A 115 10.82 -11.33 11.68
N GLU A 116 11.67 -11.28 12.69
CA GLU A 116 11.30 -10.98 14.09
C GLU A 116 10.94 -9.49 14.31
N THR A 117 10.27 -8.86 13.35
CA THR A 117 9.79 -7.47 13.40
C THR A 117 8.30 -7.36 13.75
N ASP A 118 7.56 -8.48 13.77
CA ASP A 118 6.14 -8.57 14.14
C ASP A 118 5.28 -7.51 13.43
N ALA A 119 5.38 -7.46 12.10
CA ALA A 119 4.81 -6.38 11.30
C ALA A 119 4.02 -6.90 10.10
N ALA A 120 2.79 -6.42 9.98
CA ALA A 120 1.92 -6.67 8.84
C ALA A 120 1.16 -5.41 8.44
N ALA A 121 0.79 -5.33 7.17
CA ALA A 121 -0.06 -4.28 6.64
C ALA A 121 -1.18 -4.86 5.79
N TRP A 122 -2.42 -4.44 6.07
CA TRP A 122 -3.60 -4.82 5.30
C TRP A 122 -4.08 -3.63 4.48
N PHE A 123 -3.98 -3.78 3.16
CA PHE A 123 -4.37 -2.80 2.18
C PHE A 123 -5.66 -3.25 1.50
N VAL A 124 -6.70 -2.41 1.55
CA VAL A 124 -8.03 -2.68 0.98
C VAL A 124 -8.36 -1.59 -0.03
N HIS A 125 -8.99 -1.96 -1.14
CA HIS A 125 -9.38 -0.99 -2.17
C HIS A 125 -10.66 -1.38 -2.91
N THR A 126 -11.23 -0.41 -3.64
CA THR A 126 -12.43 -0.63 -4.46
C THR A 126 -12.15 -0.73 -5.97
N VAL A 127 -10.91 -0.55 -6.40
CA VAL A 127 -10.54 -0.46 -7.82
C VAL A 127 -10.46 -1.87 -8.47
N PRO A 128 -11.25 -2.18 -9.51
CA PRO A 128 -11.07 -3.40 -10.30
C PRO A 128 -9.78 -3.31 -11.14
N LYS A 129 -9.17 -4.46 -11.45
CA LYS A 129 -7.97 -4.58 -12.29
C LYS A 129 -6.76 -3.78 -11.78
N PHE A 130 -6.70 -3.57 -10.48
CA PHE A 130 -5.64 -2.89 -9.75
C PHE A 130 -5.21 -3.80 -8.58
N LEU A 131 -3.95 -3.94 -8.19
CA LEU A 131 -2.67 -3.62 -8.82
C LEU A 131 -2.03 -4.96 -9.27
N ALA A 132 -1.17 -4.97 -10.29
CA ALA A 132 -0.55 -6.22 -10.76
C ALA A 132 0.59 -6.66 -9.84
N TYR A 133 0.50 -7.89 -9.30
CA TYR A 133 1.57 -8.48 -8.50
C TYR A 133 2.83 -8.66 -9.35
N ARG A 134 3.97 -8.16 -8.86
CA ARG A 134 5.25 -8.13 -9.60
C ARG A 134 5.16 -7.47 -10.99
N GLY A 135 4.17 -6.60 -11.18
CA GLY A 135 4.00 -5.77 -12.38
C GLY A 135 4.33 -4.32 -12.09
N PRO A 136 4.43 -3.47 -13.14
CA PRO A 136 4.61 -2.03 -12.94
C PRO A 136 3.39 -1.44 -12.20
N TYR A 137 3.62 -0.32 -11.50
CA TYR A 137 2.50 0.47 -10.97
C TYR A 137 1.64 0.98 -12.14
N SER A 138 0.37 0.58 -12.18
CA SER A 138 -0.54 0.94 -13.27
C SER A 138 -1.92 1.28 -12.74
N TRP A 139 -2.46 2.42 -13.19
CA TRP A 139 -3.84 2.83 -12.92
C TRP A 139 -4.77 2.42 -14.08
N PRO A 140 -5.87 1.71 -13.83
CA PRO A 140 -6.84 1.36 -14.87
C PRO A 140 -7.58 2.61 -15.39
N ALA A 141 -7.39 2.95 -16.67
CA ALA A 141 -7.96 4.19 -17.24
C ALA A 141 -9.48 4.30 -17.11
N SER A 142 -10.22 3.18 -17.21
CA SER A 142 -11.68 3.11 -17.04
C SER A 142 -12.17 3.52 -15.65
N GLU A 143 -11.28 3.49 -14.66
CA GLU A 143 -11.59 3.81 -13.27
C GLU A 143 -11.33 5.30 -12.96
N THR A 144 -10.87 6.08 -13.95
CA THR A 144 -10.65 7.52 -13.78
C THR A 144 -11.95 8.28 -13.54
N ALA A 145 -13.03 7.91 -14.24
CA ALA A 145 -14.34 8.55 -14.14
C ALA A 145 -15.12 8.16 -12.88
N LYS A 146 -14.58 7.26 -12.04
CA LYS A 146 -15.27 6.70 -10.87
C LYS A 146 -14.58 7.13 -9.57
N GLY A 147 -15.36 7.18 -8.49
CA GLY A 147 -14.84 7.38 -7.16
C GLY A 147 -14.27 6.09 -6.57
N HIS A 148 -13.11 6.17 -5.91
CA HIS A 148 -12.48 5.02 -5.28
C HIS A 148 -11.97 5.32 -3.88
N MET A 149 -11.94 4.28 -3.05
CA MET A 149 -11.53 4.33 -1.66
C MET A 149 -10.41 3.32 -1.44
N PHE A 150 -9.45 3.69 -0.60
CA PHE A 150 -8.37 2.82 -0.16
C PHE A 150 -8.20 2.98 1.34
N LEU A 151 -7.88 1.88 2.00
CA LEU A 151 -7.55 1.81 3.41
C LEU A 151 -6.28 1.00 3.55
N CYS A 152 -5.33 1.49 4.34
CA CYS A 152 -4.24 0.69 4.85
C CYS A 152 -4.27 0.70 6.37
N VAL A 153 -4.09 -0.46 6.99
CA VAL A 153 -3.92 -0.62 8.44
C VAL A 153 -2.65 -1.42 8.72
N SER A 154 -1.75 -0.86 9.51
CA SER A 154 -0.57 -1.51 10.07
C SER A 154 -0.94 -2.20 11.37
N PHE A 155 -0.45 -3.41 11.59
CA PHE A 155 -0.67 -4.16 12.82
C PHE A 155 0.42 -5.20 13.03
N THR A 156 0.44 -5.78 14.23
CA THR A 156 1.32 -6.90 14.57
C THR A 156 0.80 -8.21 14.04
N GLU A 157 1.68 -9.17 13.74
CA GLU A 157 1.33 -10.48 13.20
C GLU A 157 0.35 -11.26 14.10
N ALA A 158 0.37 -10.98 15.41
CA ALA A 158 -0.60 -11.51 16.37
C ALA A 158 -2.08 -11.28 15.96
N HIS A 159 -2.37 -10.22 15.18
CA HIS A 159 -3.72 -9.91 14.72
C HIS A 159 -4.06 -10.51 13.34
N LEU A 160 -3.13 -11.19 12.66
CA LEU A 160 -3.35 -11.80 11.34
C LEU A 160 -4.53 -12.76 11.33
N ASN A 161 -4.63 -13.63 12.33
CA ASN A 161 -5.74 -14.58 12.45
C ASN A 161 -7.10 -13.87 12.56
N SER A 162 -7.14 -12.70 13.20
CA SER A 162 -8.37 -11.91 13.31
C SER A 162 -8.78 -11.30 11.96
N VAL A 163 -7.81 -10.93 11.12
CA VAL A 163 -8.05 -10.45 9.75
C VAL A 163 -8.46 -11.61 8.84
N GLY A 164 -7.73 -12.72 8.88
CA GLY A 164 -8.00 -13.91 8.06
C GLY A 164 -9.38 -14.49 8.28
N MET A 165 -9.76 -14.75 9.54
CA MET A 165 -11.09 -15.28 9.88
C MET A 165 -12.23 -14.37 9.40
N LYS A 166 -12.07 -13.05 9.49
CA LYS A 166 -13.12 -12.10 9.07
C LYS A 166 -13.22 -11.90 7.57
N THR A 167 -12.12 -12.11 6.84
CA THR A 167 -12.07 -11.97 5.39
C THR A 167 -12.34 -13.29 4.66
N GLY A 168 -12.46 -14.40 5.40
CA GLY A 168 -12.58 -15.74 4.83
C GLY A 168 -11.28 -16.23 4.18
N LEU A 169 -10.15 -15.58 4.50
CA LEU A 169 -8.82 -15.99 4.09
C LEU A 169 -8.32 -17.03 5.11
N SER A 170 -8.14 -18.27 4.67
CA SER A 170 -7.34 -19.24 5.43
C SER A 170 -5.88 -18.84 5.27
N LEU A 171 -5.35 -18.16 6.29
CA LEU A 171 -3.94 -17.78 6.40
C LEU A 171 -3.13 -18.92 7.01
#